data_AF-A0A293LUY5-F1
#
_entry.id   AF-A0A293LUY5-F1
#
_cell.length_a   1.000
_cell.length_b   1.000
_cell.length_c   1.000
_cell.angle_alpha   90.00
_cell.angle_beta   90.00
_cell.angle_gamma   90.00
#
_symmetry.space_group_name_H-M   'P 1'
#
loop_
_entity.id
_entity.type
_entity.pdbx_description
1 polymer ?
#
loop_
_entity_poly.entity_id
_entity_poly.type
_entity_poly.pdbx_seq_one_letter_code
_entity_poly.pdbx_strand_id
1 'polypeptide(L)'
;MNGIDALDEVGALLWSTGVVHQVIAELGTEARGASHGTSGDYSLIMTAALHCCDRLSAGADSDVKNVRKLDCARALVICAMANESNEEGQQCLLSNEKRAMLLKLIEHLKHCGKKEGISINYTSAISSCPRCPLELMCRLHVAGVFQLEEYITLNINNSQAIASFIRNLLHAYHLSHIHDEASFTFTECMCALVTLLYGRPGYGSVSSDVQRLCHAVLMSVVTKLIKENEENSLSGSASFLTPLLAAPTLDSSALHAFTVDALRNLLTYNPMIKVAQAISSHHQWTYSTCSPWLCESFEKVLEVLKTEEIRDILHQTLQGHEVNWCILLTFVSLYVTRHIRAPGIMKEFIESLLHLAFENLSVENLVCAFLLARHIEQESPQYFPSYGSWFENYFGFSGTTYASTAKTFAFLLKFLTDIVPFEPTKYLKVHLQKPPYMTAKSRILFLDYTSLAKTRLQDLNEPTHYCSMAHREEHFEEVRADIVKILDTYRSTGKVPKSVIEMGIFKKPYYIQQFLPTLLDRDNFSDYNAAREKLVAELHRLGKVPGHLFDKFSSTQTR
;
A
#
# COMPACT_ATOMS: atom_id res chain seq x y z
N MET A 1 -24.61 11.56 -13.63
CA MET A 1 -24.44 12.64 -14.64
C MET A 1 -23.26 13.48 -14.21
N ASN A 2 -22.46 13.92 -15.20
CA ASN A 2 -21.16 14.61 -15.15
C ASN A 2 -19.96 13.66 -15.09
N GLY A 3 -19.49 13.29 -16.29
CA GLY A 3 -18.24 12.58 -16.58
C GLY A 3 -17.62 13.15 -17.85
N ILE A 4 -17.35 14.46 -17.87
CA ILE A 4 -16.80 15.18 -19.03
C ILE A 4 -15.46 15.88 -18.71
N ASP A 5 -15.08 16.10 -17.45
CA ASP A 5 -13.96 17.00 -17.14
C ASP A 5 -12.55 16.40 -17.33
N ALA A 6 -12.39 15.09 -17.58
CA ALA A 6 -11.07 14.45 -17.72
C ALA A 6 -10.52 14.46 -19.17
N LEU A 7 -11.34 14.78 -20.17
CA LEU A 7 -10.92 14.87 -21.58
C LEU A 7 -10.42 16.27 -21.96
N ASP A 8 -10.82 17.30 -21.21
CA ASP A 8 -10.51 18.70 -21.55
C ASP A 8 -9.07 19.13 -21.17
N GLU A 9 -8.45 18.54 -20.14
CA GLU A 9 -7.08 18.89 -19.75
C GLU A 9 -6.01 18.28 -20.69
N VAL A 10 -6.25 17.09 -21.24
CA VAL A 10 -5.37 16.46 -22.25
C VAL A 10 -5.59 17.10 -23.63
N GLY A 11 -6.83 17.53 -23.91
CA GLY A 11 -7.16 18.36 -25.07
C GLY A 11 -6.40 19.69 -25.04
N ALA A 12 -6.46 20.46 -23.94
CA ALA A 12 -5.84 21.78 -23.86
C ALA A 12 -4.32 21.78 -24.09
N LEU A 13 -3.61 20.71 -23.71
CA LEU A 13 -2.16 20.57 -23.96
C LEU A 13 -1.84 20.36 -25.45
N LEU A 14 -2.66 19.59 -26.15
CA LEU A 14 -2.46 19.22 -27.55
C LEU A 14 -2.79 20.37 -28.52
N TRP A 15 -3.73 21.25 -28.17
CA TRP A 15 -4.14 22.38 -29.00
C TRP A 15 -3.12 23.54 -29.03
N SER A 16 -2.18 23.57 -28.09
CA SER A 16 -1.14 24.61 -27.99
C SER A 16 0.02 24.46 -28.98
N THR A 17 0.13 23.30 -29.64
CA THR A 17 1.18 23.02 -30.63
C THR A 17 0.55 23.08 -32.02
N GLY A 18 0.79 24.19 -32.73
CA GLY A 18 0.16 24.53 -34.02
C GLY A 18 0.45 23.61 -35.22
N VAL A 19 0.72 22.31 -34.98
CA VAL A 19 1.02 21.28 -35.97
C VAL A 19 -0.25 20.61 -36.53
N VAL A 20 -1.40 20.79 -35.85
CA VAL A 20 -2.67 20.14 -36.19
C VAL A 20 -3.28 20.64 -37.51
N HIS A 21 -3.06 21.91 -37.89
CA HIS A 21 -3.69 22.46 -39.09
C HIS A 21 -3.07 22.02 -40.41
N GLN A 22 -1.81 21.58 -40.42
CA GLN A 22 -1.12 21.20 -41.65
C GLN A 22 -1.34 19.72 -42.01
N VAL A 23 -1.55 18.86 -41.01
CA VAL A 23 -1.76 17.41 -41.20
C VAL A 23 -3.21 17.07 -41.54
N ILE A 24 -4.19 17.84 -41.06
CA ILE A 24 -5.62 17.66 -41.43
C ILE A 24 -5.87 18.02 -42.91
N ALA A 25 -5.08 18.93 -43.47
CA ALA A 25 -5.20 19.32 -44.88
C ALA A 25 -4.67 18.23 -45.84
N GLU A 26 -3.66 17.45 -45.43
CA GLU A 26 -3.08 16.37 -46.24
C GLU A 26 -3.85 15.05 -46.12
N LEU A 27 -4.52 14.78 -44.98
CA LEU A 27 -5.37 13.60 -44.79
C LEU A 27 -6.80 13.77 -45.36
N GLY A 28 -7.22 15.01 -45.66
CA GLY A 28 -8.56 15.33 -46.16
C GLY A 28 -8.79 15.05 -47.65
N THR A 29 -7.74 14.81 -48.44
CA THR A 29 -7.84 14.68 -49.91
C THR A 29 -7.95 13.24 -50.41
N GLU A 30 -7.58 12.23 -49.62
CA GLU A 30 -7.71 10.81 -50.01
C GLU A 30 -8.97 10.12 -49.45
N ALA A 31 -9.69 10.77 -48.52
CA ALA A 31 -10.86 10.19 -47.84
C ALA A 31 -12.23 10.60 -48.44
N ARG A 32 -12.28 11.32 -49.56
CA ARG A 32 -13.54 11.64 -50.25
C ARG A 32 -13.85 10.63 -51.35
N GLY A 33 -14.11 9.38 -50.95
CA GLY A 33 -14.42 8.35 -51.93
C GLY A 33 -14.81 6.97 -51.41
N ALA A 34 -15.39 6.81 -50.22
CA ALA A 34 -16.05 5.54 -49.86
C ALA A 34 -17.05 5.74 -48.71
N SER A 35 -18.32 5.83 -49.06
CA SER A 35 -19.45 5.83 -48.14
C SER A 35 -19.80 4.41 -47.68
N HIS A 36 -20.10 4.29 -46.38
CA HIS A 36 -20.92 3.26 -45.73
C HIS A 36 -20.54 1.78 -45.90
N GLY A 37 -20.03 1.20 -44.82
CA GLY A 37 -20.01 -0.24 -44.61
C GLY A 37 -18.81 -0.68 -43.76
N THR A 38 -19.08 -1.45 -42.71
CA THR A 38 -18.16 -2.05 -41.73
C THR A 38 -17.11 -3.02 -42.32
N SER A 39 -16.78 -2.91 -43.61
CA SER A 39 -15.82 -3.76 -44.33
C SER A 39 -14.55 -3.02 -44.78
N GLY A 40 -14.46 -1.70 -44.57
CA GLY A 40 -13.35 -0.86 -45.06
C GLY A 40 -12.03 -1.01 -44.27
N ASP A 41 -12.10 -1.15 -42.95
CA ASP A 41 -10.90 -1.22 -42.10
C ASP A 41 -10.10 -2.51 -42.28
N TYR A 42 -10.79 -3.62 -42.58
CA TYR A 42 -10.18 -4.93 -42.85
C TYR A 42 -9.36 -4.94 -44.15
N SER A 43 -9.82 -4.18 -45.15
CA SER A 43 -9.07 -4.00 -46.40
C SER A 43 -7.77 -3.25 -46.12
N LEU A 44 -7.77 -2.21 -45.30
CA LEU A 44 -6.58 -1.40 -45.02
C LEU A 44 -5.50 -2.18 -44.24
N ILE A 45 -5.89 -2.97 -43.23
CA ILE A 45 -4.95 -3.80 -42.46
C ILE A 45 -4.34 -4.90 -43.33
N MET A 46 -5.17 -5.54 -44.17
CA MET A 46 -4.71 -6.54 -45.13
C MET A 46 -3.79 -5.90 -46.18
N THR A 47 -4.14 -4.71 -46.69
CA THR A 47 -3.33 -3.94 -47.65
C THR A 47 -2.02 -3.45 -47.02
N ALA A 48 -2.00 -3.04 -45.75
CA ALA A 48 -0.77 -2.65 -45.05
C ALA A 48 0.15 -3.85 -44.81
N ALA A 49 -0.39 -5.00 -44.38
CA ALA A 49 0.35 -6.25 -44.24
C ALA A 49 0.89 -6.74 -45.61
N LEU A 50 0.07 -6.64 -46.66
CA LEU A 50 0.45 -6.93 -48.05
C LEU A 50 1.55 -5.98 -48.55
N HIS A 51 1.46 -4.68 -48.27
CA HIS A 51 2.41 -3.66 -48.70
C HIS A 51 3.77 -3.78 -47.97
N CYS A 52 3.77 -4.24 -46.72
CA CYS A 52 4.99 -4.64 -46.00
C CYS A 52 5.66 -5.87 -46.62
N CYS A 53 4.89 -6.78 -47.21
CA CYS A 53 5.41 -7.94 -47.95
C CYS A 53 5.88 -7.55 -49.37
N ASP A 54 5.19 -6.65 -50.07
CA ASP A 54 5.51 -6.25 -51.46
C ASP A 54 6.85 -5.53 -51.58
N ARG A 55 7.32 -4.82 -50.55
CA ARG A 55 8.68 -4.23 -50.56
C ARG A 55 9.81 -5.28 -50.57
N LEU A 56 9.52 -6.55 -50.31
CA LEU A 56 10.47 -7.67 -50.42
C LEU A 56 10.49 -8.31 -51.82
N SER A 57 9.58 -7.93 -52.72
CA SER A 57 9.39 -8.55 -54.04
C SER A 57 10.38 -8.10 -55.14
N ALA A 58 11.22 -7.10 -54.87
CA ALA A 58 12.09 -6.51 -55.90
C ALA A 58 13.34 -7.37 -56.28
N GLY A 59 13.49 -8.58 -55.73
CA GLY A 59 14.57 -9.52 -56.04
C GLY A 59 14.05 -10.81 -56.65
N ALA A 60 14.45 -11.10 -57.88
CA ALA A 60 13.91 -12.11 -58.79
C ALA A 60 14.18 -13.60 -58.44
N ASP A 61 14.23 -13.97 -57.17
CA ASP A 61 14.46 -15.36 -56.72
C ASP A 61 13.46 -15.83 -55.64
N SER A 62 12.24 -15.28 -55.66
CA SER A 62 11.42 -15.14 -54.44
C SER A 62 9.98 -15.68 -54.45
N ASP A 63 9.44 -16.28 -55.51
CA ASP A 63 8.00 -16.63 -55.57
C ASP A 63 7.51 -17.57 -54.45
N VAL A 64 8.18 -18.70 -54.21
CA VAL A 64 7.76 -19.65 -53.15
C VAL A 64 8.00 -19.08 -51.75
N LYS A 65 9.06 -18.29 -51.58
CA LYS A 65 9.39 -17.65 -50.29
C LYS A 65 8.42 -16.50 -49.98
N ASN A 66 7.98 -15.76 -50.98
CA ASN A 66 7.02 -14.66 -50.83
C ASN A 66 5.62 -15.17 -50.51
N VAL A 67 5.18 -16.27 -51.13
CA VAL A 67 3.90 -16.93 -50.79
C VAL A 67 3.88 -17.39 -49.33
N ARG A 68 4.95 -18.03 -48.85
CA ARG A 68 5.05 -18.45 -47.43
C ARG A 68 5.06 -17.29 -46.44
N LYS A 69 5.71 -16.17 -46.78
CA LYS A 69 5.69 -14.93 -45.97
C LYS A 69 4.28 -14.34 -45.91
N LEU A 70 3.56 -14.35 -47.03
CA LEU A 70 2.20 -13.85 -47.12
C LEU A 70 1.23 -14.70 -46.29
N ASP A 71 1.38 -16.02 -46.31
CA ASP A 71 0.55 -16.94 -45.53
C ASP A 71 0.81 -16.77 -44.02
N CYS A 72 2.06 -16.54 -43.61
CA CYS A 72 2.41 -16.23 -42.22
C CYS A 72 1.80 -14.89 -41.76
N ALA A 73 1.89 -13.85 -42.59
CA ALA A 73 1.29 -12.54 -42.29
C ALA A 73 -0.24 -12.64 -42.20
N ARG A 74 -0.89 -13.38 -43.11
CA ARG A 74 -2.34 -13.65 -43.06
C ARG A 74 -2.75 -14.40 -41.80
N ALA A 75 -2.02 -15.44 -41.40
CA ALA A 75 -2.30 -16.18 -40.18
C ALA A 75 -2.19 -15.29 -38.92
N LEU A 76 -1.22 -14.37 -38.90
CA LEU A 76 -1.10 -13.39 -37.80
C LEU A 76 -2.24 -12.41 -37.76
N VAL A 77 -2.66 -11.87 -38.90
CA VAL A 77 -3.83 -10.98 -38.98
C VAL A 77 -5.07 -11.72 -38.48
N ILE A 78 -5.28 -12.98 -38.88
CA ILE A 78 -6.39 -13.82 -38.38
C ILE A 78 -6.36 -13.98 -36.86
N CYS A 79 -5.18 -14.18 -36.27
CA CYS A 79 -5.02 -14.24 -34.81
C CYS A 79 -5.21 -12.88 -34.13
N ALA A 80 -4.82 -11.79 -34.80
CA ALA A 80 -4.89 -10.41 -34.29
C ALA A 80 -6.31 -9.83 -34.38
N MET A 81 -7.17 -10.36 -35.24
CA MET A 81 -8.58 -10.00 -35.25
C MET A 81 -9.25 -10.48 -33.98
N ALA A 82 -9.93 -9.59 -33.26
CA ALA A 82 -10.70 -9.92 -32.07
C ALA A 82 -11.76 -11.00 -32.36
N ASN A 83 -12.18 -11.75 -31.33
CA ASN A 83 -13.34 -12.63 -31.45
C ASN A 83 -14.59 -11.79 -31.71
N GLU A 84 -15.51 -12.29 -32.54
CA GLU A 84 -16.75 -11.57 -32.91
C GLU A 84 -17.71 -11.35 -31.72
N SER A 85 -17.39 -11.90 -30.54
CA SER A 85 -18.16 -11.71 -29.32
C SER A 85 -17.91 -10.34 -28.69
N ASN A 86 -18.97 -9.53 -28.66
CA ASN A 86 -19.04 -8.12 -28.22
C ASN A 86 -18.85 -7.89 -26.70
N GLU A 87 -18.19 -8.77 -25.95
CA GLU A 87 -17.91 -8.51 -24.52
C GLU A 87 -16.57 -7.80 -24.36
N GLU A 88 -16.57 -6.63 -23.73
CA GLU A 88 -15.41 -5.74 -23.56
C GLU A 88 -14.20 -6.40 -22.85
N GLY A 89 -14.38 -7.56 -22.20
CA GLY A 89 -13.31 -8.34 -21.55
C GLY A 89 -12.64 -9.41 -22.44
N GLN A 90 -13.34 -10.01 -23.40
CA GLN A 90 -12.79 -11.12 -24.22
C GLN A 90 -11.72 -10.69 -25.25
N GLN A 91 -11.35 -9.41 -25.26
CA GLN A 91 -10.38 -8.85 -26.21
C GLN A 91 -8.92 -9.06 -25.80
N CYS A 92 -8.63 -9.41 -24.55
CA CYS A 92 -7.26 -9.62 -24.08
C CYS A 92 -6.67 -10.98 -24.48
N LEU A 93 -7.49 -12.03 -24.50
CA LEU A 93 -7.08 -13.42 -24.69
C LEU A 93 -7.48 -13.96 -26.06
N LEU A 94 -6.74 -14.94 -26.57
CA LEU A 94 -7.06 -15.66 -27.79
C LEU A 94 -8.13 -16.72 -27.52
N SER A 95 -8.91 -17.06 -28.55
CA SER A 95 -9.69 -18.31 -28.51
C SER A 95 -8.76 -19.52 -28.58
N ASN A 96 -9.20 -20.68 -28.12
CA ASN A 96 -8.42 -21.92 -28.18
C ASN A 96 -7.96 -22.25 -29.62
N GLU A 97 -8.83 -22.01 -30.61
CA GLU A 97 -8.51 -22.23 -32.03
C GLU A 97 -7.41 -21.28 -32.52
N LYS A 98 -7.55 -19.97 -32.25
CA LYS A 98 -6.56 -18.96 -32.62
C LYS A 98 -5.23 -19.18 -31.89
N ARG A 99 -5.27 -19.59 -30.63
CA ARG A 99 -4.08 -19.95 -29.85
C ARG A 99 -3.35 -21.16 -30.46
N ALA A 100 -4.07 -22.22 -30.79
CA ALA A 100 -3.48 -23.40 -31.44
C ALA A 100 -2.86 -23.06 -32.81
N MET A 101 -3.52 -22.19 -33.59
CA MET A 101 -2.99 -21.67 -34.85
C MET A 101 -1.70 -20.87 -34.63
N LEU A 102 -1.70 -19.95 -33.67
CA LEU A 102 -0.55 -19.12 -33.34
C LEU A 102 0.65 -19.96 -32.88
N LEU A 103 0.43 -20.98 -32.04
CA LEU A 103 1.53 -21.84 -31.56
C LEU A 103 2.19 -22.60 -32.72
N LYS A 104 1.39 -23.13 -33.66
CA LYS A 104 1.91 -23.76 -34.89
C LYS A 104 2.68 -22.76 -35.75
N LEU A 105 2.18 -21.53 -35.86
CA LEU A 105 2.87 -20.47 -36.58
C LEU A 105 4.21 -20.13 -35.93
N ILE A 106 4.26 -19.96 -34.60
CA ILE A 106 5.50 -19.69 -33.86
C ILE A 106 6.52 -20.81 -34.08
N GLU A 107 6.09 -22.07 -34.05
CA GLU A 107 6.95 -23.23 -34.33
C GLU A 107 7.54 -23.16 -35.75
N HIS A 108 6.69 -22.83 -36.74
CA HIS A 108 7.11 -22.65 -38.12
C HIS A 108 8.13 -21.49 -38.26
N LEU A 109 7.85 -20.34 -37.65
CA LEU A 109 8.72 -19.17 -37.67
C LEU A 109 10.07 -19.45 -37.00
N LYS A 110 10.09 -20.20 -35.89
CA LYS A 110 11.34 -20.63 -35.24
C LYS A 110 12.15 -21.59 -36.13
N HIS A 111 11.47 -22.47 -36.90
CA HIS A 111 12.15 -23.37 -37.83
C HIS A 111 12.73 -22.64 -39.05
N CYS A 112 11.97 -21.70 -39.62
CA CYS A 112 12.37 -20.94 -40.81
C CYS A 112 13.39 -19.82 -40.48
N GLY A 113 13.27 -19.16 -39.33
CA GLY A 113 14.20 -18.12 -38.87
C GLY A 113 15.65 -18.61 -38.73
N LYS A 114 15.86 -19.89 -38.38
CA LYS A 114 17.19 -20.52 -38.32
C LYS A 114 17.84 -20.80 -39.67
N LYS A 115 17.08 -20.82 -40.77
CA LYS A 115 17.55 -21.21 -42.11
C LYS A 115 17.49 -20.09 -43.15
N GLU A 116 16.59 -19.12 -43.02
CA GLU A 116 16.21 -18.23 -44.13
C GLU A 116 16.20 -16.72 -43.82
N GLY A 117 16.54 -16.28 -42.61
CA GLY A 117 16.67 -14.84 -42.31
C GLY A 117 15.39 -14.03 -42.58
N ILE A 118 14.23 -14.58 -42.20
CA ILE A 118 12.93 -13.94 -42.44
C ILE A 118 12.78 -12.73 -41.48
N SER A 119 13.03 -11.53 -41.99
CA SER A 119 12.63 -10.27 -41.35
C SER A 119 11.28 -9.84 -41.93
N ILE A 120 10.19 -10.13 -41.21
CA ILE A 120 8.90 -9.51 -41.46
C ILE A 120 8.71 -8.47 -40.35
N ASN A 121 8.37 -7.24 -40.71
CA ASN A 121 8.09 -6.17 -39.74
C ASN A 121 6.70 -6.36 -39.13
N TYR A 122 6.56 -7.38 -38.28
CA TYR A 122 5.31 -7.73 -37.60
C TYR A 122 4.80 -6.59 -36.71
N THR A 123 5.70 -5.75 -36.19
CA THR A 123 5.38 -4.63 -35.32
C THR A 123 4.49 -3.60 -36.01
N SER A 124 4.77 -3.28 -37.27
CA SER A 124 3.92 -2.37 -38.06
C SER A 124 2.51 -2.91 -38.33
N ALA A 125 2.40 -4.20 -38.64
CA ALA A 125 1.12 -4.88 -38.87
C ALA A 125 0.28 -4.95 -37.59
N ILE A 126 0.90 -5.33 -36.46
CA ILE A 126 0.23 -5.41 -35.15
C ILE A 126 -0.19 -4.01 -34.67
N SER A 127 0.65 -2.99 -34.87
CA SER A 127 0.32 -1.60 -34.48
C SER A 127 -0.84 -1.02 -35.28
N SER A 128 -1.08 -1.54 -36.49
CA SER A 128 -2.20 -1.16 -37.34
C SER A 128 -3.51 -1.87 -36.96
N CYS A 129 -3.46 -2.86 -36.07
CA CYS A 129 -4.63 -3.60 -35.59
C CYS A 129 -5.20 -2.95 -34.31
N PRO A 130 -6.34 -2.24 -34.38
CA PRO A 130 -6.89 -1.51 -33.23
C PRO A 130 -7.38 -2.41 -32.09
N ARG A 131 -7.53 -3.72 -32.33
CA ARG A 131 -8.05 -4.70 -31.35
C ARG A 131 -7.16 -5.95 -31.27
N CYS A 132 -5.84 -5.77 -31.26
CA CYS A 132 -4.91 -6.88 -31.10
C CYS A 132 -4.99 -7.46 -29.68
N PRO A 133 -5.22 -8.79 -29.52
CA PRO A 133 -5.17 -9.43 -28.21
C PRO A 133 -3.78 -9.33 -27.58
N LEU A 134 -3.73 -9.04 -26.27
CA LEU A 134 -2.47 -8.94 -25.54
C LEU A 134 -1.76 -10.30 -25.46
N GLU A 135 -2.52 -11.40 -25.35
CA GLU A 135 -1.95 -12.76 -25.36
C GLU A 135 -1.14 -13.03 -26.64
N LEU A 136 -1.61 -12.55 -27.81
CA LEU A 136 -0.89 -12.67 -29.07
C LEU A 136 0.47 -11.97 -29.01
N MET A 137 0.48 -10.73 -28.54
CA MET A 137 1.70 -9.93 -28.42
C MET A 137 2.71 -10.59 -27.47
N CYS A 138 2.26 -11.06 -26.30
CA CYS A 138 3.13 -11.73 -25.33
C CYS A 138 3.72 -13.04 -25.88
N ARG A 139 2.91 -13.87 -26.55
CA ARG A 139 3.41 -15.13 -27.14
C ARG A 139 4.43 -14.90 -28.25
N LEU A 140 4.23 -13.87 -29.08
CA LEU A 140 5.19 -13.49 -30.11
C LEU A 140 6.47 -12.88 -29.52
N HIS A 141 6.34 -12.13 -28.43
CA HIS A 141 7.48 -11.60 -27.66
C HIS A 141 8.36 -12.72 -27.10
N VAL A 142 7.75 -13.66 -26.36
CA VAL A 142 8.45 -14.83 -25.81
C VAL A 142 9.06 -15.70 -26.92
N ALA A 143 8.44 -15.73 -28.10
CA ALA A 143 8.98 -16.44 -29.25
C ALA A 143 10.20 -15.76 -29.91
N GLY A 144 10.51 -14.51 -29.56
CA GLY A 144 11.55 -13.70 -30.20
C GLY A 144 11.18 -13.21 -31.60
N VAL A 145 9.89 -13.21 -31.93
CA VAL A 145 9.35 -12.79 -33.25
C VAL A 145 8.97 -11.31 -33.26
N PHE A 146 8.61 -10.77 -32.10
CA PHE A 146 8.12 -9.42 -31.89
C PHE A 146 8.76 -8.83 -30.63
N GLN A 147 8.97 -7.52 -30.59
CA GLN A 147 9.47 -6.82 -29.41
C GLN A 147 8.40 -5.88 -28.90
N LEU A 148 8.00 -6.04 -27.64
CA LEU A 148 6.99 -5.20 -27.00
C LEU A 148 7.48 -3.74 -26.92
N GLU A 149 8.79 -3.58 -26.79
CA GLU A 149 9.56 -2.35 -26.84
C GLU A 149 9.25 -1.52 -28.10
N GLU A 150 9.23 -2.19 -29.27
CA GLU A 150 8.96 -1.53 -30.55
C GLU A 150 7.49 -1.07 -30.65
N TYR A 151 6.55 -1.84 -30.09
CA TYR A 151 5.15 -1.44 -30.06
C TYR A 151 4.90 -0.23 -29.18
N ILE A 152 5.52 -0.16 -28.00
CA ILE A 152 5.44 1.03 -27.14
C ILE A 152 6.07 2.23 -27.86
N THR A 153 7.18 2.02 -28.56
CA THR A 153 7.86 3.08 -29.34
C THR A 153 6.96 3.62 -30.46
N LEU A 154 6.29 2.75 -31.22
CA LEU A 154 5.39 3.16 -32.31
C LEU A 154 4.12 3.86 -31.81
N ASN A 155 3.64 3.51 -30.61
CA ASN A 155 2.41 4.04 -30.05
C ASN A 155 2.63 5.16 -29.02
N ILE A 156 3.85 5.74 -28.98
CA ILE A 156 4.21 6.74 -27.98
C ILE A 156 3.30 7.98 -27.98
N ASN A 157 2.80 8.36 -29.16
CA ASN A 157 1.87 9.49 -29.34
C ASN A 157 0.40 9.04 -29.48
N ASN A 158 0.11 7.76 -29.31
CA ASN A 158 -1.23 7.20 -29.45
C ASN A 158 -1.84 6.87 -28.07
N SER A 159 -2.39 7.89 -27.42
CA SER A 159 -2.97 7.77 -26.07
C SER A 159 -4.08 6.71 -25.98
N GLN A 160 -4.87 6.54 -27.03
CA GLN A 160 -5.94 5.55 -27.08
C GLN A 160 -5.40 4.11 -27.10
N ALA A 161 -4.34 3.85 -27.89
CA ALA A 161 -3.69 2.55 -27.93
C ALA A 161 -3.08 2.19 -26.56
N ILE A 162 -2.39 3.14 -25.93
CA ILE A 162 -1.80 2.94 -24.58
C ILE A 162 -2.88 2.72 -23.53
N ALA A 163 -3.98 3.47 -23.55
CA ALA A 163 -5.10 3.27 -22.64
C ALA A 163 -5.74 1.88 -22.80
N SER A 164 -5.91 1.43 -24.05
CA SER A 164 -6.40 0.08 -24.36
C SER A 164 -5.43 -1.01 -23.89
N PHE A 165 -4.13 -0.78 -24.06
CA PHE A 165 -3.07 -1.68 -23.60
C PHE A 165 -3.11 -1.86 -22.08
N ILE A 166 -3.17 -0.76 -21.31
CA ILE A 166 -3.29 -0.80 -19.84
C ILE A 166 -4.57 -1.54 -19.42
N ARG A 167 -5.70 -1.29 -20.09
CA ARG A 167 -6.98 -1.96 -19.80
C ARG A 167 -6.89 -3.47 -20.02
N ASN A 168 -6.31 -3.90 -21.15
CA ASN A 168 -6.12 -5.33 -21.44
C ASN A 168 -5.17 -5.99 -20.44
N LEU A 169 -4.11 -5.29 -20.02
CA LEU A 169 -3.18 -5.78 -19.02
C LEU A 169 -3.84 -5.98 -17.65
N LEU A 170 -4.68 -5.03 -17.21
CA LEU A 170 -5.48 -5.19 -16.00
C LEU A 170 -6.49 -6.32 -16.13
N HIS A 171 -7.13 -6.46 -17.28
CA HIS A 171 -8.04 -7.57 -17.51
C HIS A 171 -7.35 -8.94 -17.43
N ALA A 172 -6.13 -9.05 -17.98
CA ALA A 172 -5.30 -10.25 -17.82
C ALA A 172 -4.97 -10.53 -16.35
N TYR A 173 -4.67 -9.50 -15.57
CA TYR A 173 -4.46 -9.62 -14.13
C TYR A 173 -5.72 -10.14 -13.43
N HIS A 174 -6.89 -9.56 -13.70
CA HIS A 174 -8.15 -9.99 -13.07
C HIS A 174 -8.50 -11.44 -13.42
N LEU A 175 -8.18 -11.91 -14.63
CA LEU A 175 -8.44 -13.30 -15.04
C LEU A 175 -7.35 -14.29 -14.62
N SER A 176 -6.21 -13.82 -14.10
CA SER A 176 -5.02 -14.65 -13.82
C SER A 176 -5.25 -15.77 -12.82
N HIS A 177 -6.21 -15.62 -11.91
CA HIS A 177 -6.57 -16.63 -10.92
C HIS A 177 -7.49 -17.73 -11.47
N ILE A 178 -8.05 -17.54 -12.67
CA ILE A 178 -9.00 -18.47 -13.31
C ILE A 178 -8.38 -19.12 -14.54
N HIS A 179 -7.58 -18.36 -15.30
CA HIS A 179 -7.05 -18.78 -16.59
C HIS A 179 -5.52 -18.71 -16.61
N ASP A 180 -4.89 -19.86 -16.87
CA ASP A 180 -3.44 -19.96 -17.04
C ASP A 180 -2.93 -19.04 -18.16
N GLU A 181 -3.71 -18.84 -19.23
CA GLU A 181 -3.32 -17.96 -20.31
C GLU A 181 -3.36 -16.48 -19.94
N ALA A 182 -4.26 -16.09 -19.03
CA ALA A 182 -4.28 -14.74 -18.48
C ALA A 182 -3.11 -14.51 -17.54
N SER A 183 -2.80 -15.51 -16.69
CA SER A 183 -1.61 -15.51 -15.83
C SER A 183 -0.32 -15.37 -16.65
N PHE A 184 -0.17 -16.18 -17.70
CA PHE A 184 0.94 -16.07 -18.65
C PHE A 184 1.00 -14.67 -19.29
N THR A 185 -0.13 -14.18 -19.81
CA THR A 185 -0.18 -12.89 -20.51
C THR A 185 0.22 -11.73 -19.62
N PHE A 186 -0.31 -11.68 -18.38
CA PHE A 186 0.04 -10.65 -17.41
C PHE A 186 1.52 -10.72 -17.01
N THR A 187 2.00 -11.92 -16.67
CA THR A 187 3.38 -12.15 -16.22
C THR A 187 4.39 -11.72 -17.28
N GLU A 188 4.26 -12.24 -18.51
CA GLU A 188 5.21 -11.94 -19.59
C GLU A 188 5.17 -10.46 -20.00
N CYS A 189 3.98 -9.85 -20.01
CA CYS A 189 3.85 -8.43 -20.32
C CYS A 189 4.53 -7.55 -19.26
N MET A 190 4.29 -7.84 -17.97
CA MET A 190 4.92 -7.10 -16.88
C MET A 190 6.44 -7.32 -16.86
N CYS A 191 6.92 -8.55 -17.05
CA CYS A 191 8.35 -8.86 -17.16
C CYS A 191 9.02 -8.09 -18.31
N ALA A 192 8.39 -8.03 -19.48
CA ALA A 192 8.90 -7.28 -20.62
C ALA A 192 9.00 -5.78 -20.32
N LEU A 193 7.95 -5.18 -19.73
CA LEU A 193 7.95 -3.75 -19.36
C LEU A 193 8.98 -3.42 -18.27
N VAL A 194 9.13 -4.27 -17.26
CA VAL A 194 10.14 -4.11 -16.20
C VAL A 194 11.55 -4.27 -16.75
N THR A 195 11.77 -5.25 -17.64
CA THR A 195 13.07 -5.46 -18.31
C THR A 195 13.42 -4.29 -19.22
N LEU A 196 12.43 -3.75 -19.94
CA LEU A 196 12.61 -2.59 -20.81
C LEU A 196 13.03 -1.35 -20.02
N LEU A 197 12.44 -1.13 -18.84
CA LEU A 197 12.69 0.06 -18.05
C LEU A 197 13.94 -0.05 -17.15
N TYR A 198 14.12 -1.19 -16.48
CA TYR A 198 15.14 -1.37 -15.43
C TYR A 198 16.19 -2.43 -15.77
N GLY A 199 16.05 -3.14 -16.90
CA GLY A 199 17.02 -4.12 -17.35
C GLY A 199 18.38 -3.50 -17.67
N ARG A 200 19.42 -4.32 -17.69
CA ARG A 200 20.77 -3.85 -18.05
C ARG A 200 20.75 -3.31 -19.48
N PRO A 201 21.34 -2.14 -19.74
CA PRO A 201 21.37 -1.59 -21.08
C PRO A 201 22.11 -2.56 -22.02
N GLY A 202 21.36 -3.14 -22.95
CA GLY A 202 21.93 -3.78 -24.13
C GLY A 202 22.51 -2.72 -25.09
N TYR A 203 23.17 -3.17 -26.15
CA TYR A 203 23.61 -2.30 -27.24
C TYR A 203 22.38 -1.62 -27.88
N GLY A 204 22.10 -0.38 -27.46
CA GLY A 204 20.97 0.44 -27.91
C GLY A 204 20.17 0.97 -26.72
N SER A 205 20.49 2.16 -26.21
CA SER A 205 19.68 2.77 -25.15
C SER A 205 18.33 3.19 -25.72
N VAL A 206 17.27 2.73 -25.10
CA VAL A 206 15.89 3.12 -25.40
C VAL A 206 15.73 4.63 -25.18
N SER A 207 14.93 5.29 -26.03
CA SER A 207 14.65 6.73 -25.90
C SER A 207 14.11 7.06 -24.50
N SER A 208 14.48 8.23 -23.97
CA SER A 208 13.97 8.72 -22.68
C SER A 208 12.44 8.92 -22.68
N ASP A 209 11.83 9.17 -23.85
CA ASP A 209 10.37 9.26 -23.98
C ASP A 209 9.73 7.87 -23.78
N VAL A 210 10.33 6.83 -24.36
CA VAL A 210 9.83 5.44 -24.24
C VAL A 210 9.97 4.96 -22.80
N GLN A 211 11.11 5.24 -22.14
CA GLN A 211 11.29 4.94 -20.72
C GLN A 211 10.23 5.61 -19.84
N ARG A 212 9.95 6.91 -20.08
CA ARG A 212 8.88 7.64 -19.37
C ARG A 212 7.52 7.01 -19.60
N LEU A 213 7.20 6.62 -20.84
CA LEU A 213 5.94 5.96 -21.15
C LEU A 213 5.82 4.59 -20.47
N CYS A 214 6.87 3.77 -20.49
CA CYS A 214 6.89 2.48 -19.80
C CYS A 214 6.69 2.63 -18.29
N HIS A 215 7.38 3.60 -17.68
CA HIS A 215 7.18 3.94 -16.28
C HIS A 215 5.73 4.35 -16.02
N ALA A 216 5.16 5.23 -16.85
CA ALA A 216 3.76 5.66 -16.73
C ALA A 216 2.78 4.48 -16.87
N VAL A 217 3.02 3.55 -17.78
CA VAL A 217 2.19 2.34 -17.96
C VAL A 217 2.26 1.46 -16.71
N LEU A 218 3.47 1.14 -16.21
CA LEU A 218 3.66 0.32 -15.02
C LEU A 218 3.01 0.95 -13.78
N MET A 219 3.27 2.24 -13.55
CA MET A 219 2.67 2.94 -12.41
C MET A 219 1.16 3.06 -12.57
N SER A 220 0.62 3.26 -13.77
CA SER A 220 -0.84 3.26 -14.02
C SER A 220 -1.51 1.94 -13.66
N VAL A 221 -0.84 0.81 -13.91
CA VAL A 221 -1.34 -0.50 -13.47
C VAL A 221 -1.41 -0.56 -11.95
N VAL A 222 -0.31 -0.23 -11.26
CA VAL A 222 -0.27 -0.23 -9.78
C VAL A 222 -1.31 0.72 -9.19
N THR A 223 -1.44 1.94 -9.72
CA THR A 223 -2.40 2.97 -9.30
C THR A 223 -3.86 2.54 -9.52
N LYS A 224 -4.16 1.81 -10.59
CA LYS A 224 -5.51 1.29 -10.83
C LYS A 224 -5.84 0.13 -9.90
N LEU A 225 -4.89 -0.76 -9.64
CA LEU A 225 -5.10 -1.88 -8.71
C LEU A 225 -5.33 -1.40 -7.27
N ILE A 226 -4.57 -0.40 -6.80
CA ILE A 226 -4.78 0.16 -5.47
C ILE A 226 -6.12 0.90 -5.36
N LYS A 227 -6.57 1.56 -6.44
CA LYS A 227 -7.90 2.16 -6.52
C LYS A 227 -9.00 1.11 -6.44
N GLU A 228 -8.90 0.04 -7.22
CA GLU A 228 -9.86 -1.07 -7.18
C GLU A 228 -9.88 -1.76 -5.80
N ASN A 229 -8.73 -1.82 -5.11
CA ASN A 229 -8.64 -2.28 -3.73
C ASN A 229 -9.40 -1.35 -2.76
N GLU A 230 -9.22 -0.03 -2.87
CA GLU A 230 -9.94 0.97 -2.06
C GLU A 230 -11.47 0.89 -2.30
N GLU A 231 -11.88 0.64 -3.55
CA GLU A 231 -13.28 0.47 -3.95
C GLU A 231 -13.85 -0.92 -3.63
N ASN A 232 -13.09 -1.81 -2.97
CA ASN A 232 -13.44 -3.21 -2.69
C ASN A 232 -13.91 -3.99 -3.94
N SER A 233 -13.36 -3.65 -5.11
CA SER A 233 -13.72 -4.22 -6.41
C SER A 233 -12.79 -5.37 -6.84
N LEU A 234 -11.66 -5.57 -6.16
CA LEU A 234 -10.76 -6.70 -6.41
C LEU A 234 -11.37 -8.01 -5.90
N SER A 235 -11.48 -9.01 -6.79
CA SER A 235 -12.04 -10.32 -6.45
C SER A 235 -11.03 -11.31 -5.85
N GLY A 236 -9.75 -10.93 -5.71
CA GLY A 236 -8.69 -11.80 -5.19
C GLY A 236 -7.65 -11.05 -4.35
N SER A 237 -6.83 -11.81 -3.60
CA SER A 237 -5.73 -11.26 -2.80
C SER A 237 -4.40 -11.16 -3.55
N ALA A 238 -4.27 -11.87 -4.68
CA ALA A 238 -3.00 -12.09 -5.36
C ALA A 238 -2.25 -10.77 -5.61
N SER A 239 -1.00 -10.66 -5.19
CA SER A 239 -0.19 -9.48 -5.46
C SER A 239 0.22 -9.41 -6.94
N PHE A 240 0.31 -8.20 -7.49
CA PHE A 240 0.88 -7.96 -8.82
C PHE A 240 2.38 -8.35 -8.91
N LEU A 241 3.07 -8.46 -7.77
CA LEU A 241 4.48 -8.89 -7.70
C LEU A 241 4.64 -10.41 -7.66
N THR A 242 3.63 -11.15 -7.20
CA THR A 242 3.67 -12.62 -7.11
C THR A 242 4.11 -13.29 -8.42
N PRO A 243 3.52 -12.99 -9.59
CA PRO A 243 3.96 -13.58 -10.87
C PRO A 243 5.39 -13.17 -11.27
N LEU A 244 5.81 -11.94 -10.94
CA LEU A 244 7.15 -11.44 -11.27
C LEU A 244 8.25 -12.12 -10.44
N LEU A 245 7.96 -12.42 -9.17
CA LEU A 245 8.85 -13.19 -8.29
C LEU A 245 9.03 -14.64 -8.77
N ALA A 246 8.01 -15.21 -9.42
CA ALA A 246 8.07 -16.55 -9.98
C ALA A 246 8.74 -16.60 -11.36
N ALA A 247 8.97 -15.45 -12.02
CA ALA A 247 9.49 -15.39 -13.38
C ALA A 247 11.02 -15.60 -13.42
N PRO A 248 11.52 -16.71 -13.99
CA PRO A 248 12.95 -17.03 -13.97
C PRO A 248 13.78 -16.15 -14.92
N THR A 249 13.12 -15.50 -15.88
CA THR A 249 13.75 -14.67 -16.92
C THR A 249 14.00 -13.23 -16.47
N LEU A 250 13.37 -12.79 -15.38
CA LEU A 250 13.46 -11.42 -14.91
C LEU A 250 14.74 -11.22 -14.08
N ASP A 251 15.55 -10.24 -14.46
CA ASP A 251 16.74 -9.89 -13.69
C ASP A 251 16.37 -9.35 -12.30
N SER A 252 17.04 -9.86 -11.26
CA SER A 252 16.74 -9.50 -9.87
C SER A 252 16.94 -8.01 -9.58
N SER A 253 17.89 -7.33 -10.25
CA SER A 253 18.08 -5.89 -10.07
C SER A 253 16.98 -5.08 -10.75
N ALA A 254 16.44 -5.56 -11.87
CA ALA A 254 15.29 -4.95 -12.52
C ALA A 254 14.01 -5.09 -11.68
N LEU A 255 13.77 -6.29 -11.12
CA LEU A 255 12.66 -6.54 -10.20
C LEU A 255 12.77 -5.69 -8.92
N HIS A 256 13.98 -5.55 -8.37
CA HIS A 256 14.25 -4.72 -7.22
C HIS A 256 13.91 -3.25 -7.50
N ALA A 257 14.43 -2.68 -8.59
CA ALA A 257 14.16 -1.29 -8.96
C ALA A 257 12.67 -1.02 -9.19
N PHE A 258 11.98 -1.92 -9.89
CA PHE A 258 10.52 -1.82 -10.05
C PHE A 258 9.79 -1.88 -8.72
N THR A 259 10.18 -2.77 -7.82
CA THR A 259 9.55 -2.91 -6.50
C THR A 259 9.72 -1.64 -5.67
N VAL A 260 10.87 -0.96 -5.74
CA VAL A 260 11.08 0.33 -5.07
C VAL A 260 10.10 1.39 -5.59
N ASP A 261 9.95 1.54 -6.91
CA ASP A 261 9.06 2.54 -7.48
C ASP A 261 7.58 2.18 -7.28
N ALA A 262 7.24 0.90 -7.33
CA ALA A 262 5.91 0.42 -7.00
C ALA A 262 5.56 0.70 -5.53
N LEU A 263 6.47 0.47 -4.59
CA LEU A 263 6.26 0.82 -3.18
C LEU A 263 6.05 2.33 -3.01
N ARG A 264 6.88 3.17 -3.64
CA ARG A 264 6.69 4.64 -3.60
C ARG A 264 5.33 5.06 -4.14
N ASN A 265 4.90 4.47 -5.25
CA ASN A 265 3.58 4.73 -5.84
C ASN A 265 2.44 4.31 -4.91
N LEU A 266 2.55 3.16 -4.23
CA LEU A 266 1.58 2.75 -3.20
C LEU A 266 1.53 3.77 -2.05
N LEU A 267 2.70 4.16 -1.50
CA LEU A 267 2.81 5.06 -0.36
C LEU A 267 2.35 6.51 -0.65
N THR A 268 2.33 6.91 -1.92
CA THR A 268 1.95 8.26 -2.37
C THR A 268 0.60 8.31 -3.08
N TYR A 269 -0.11 7.17 -3.17
CA TYR A 269 -1.41 7.09 -3.82
C TYR A 269 -2.48 7.87 -3.06
N ASN A 270 -3.10 8.86 -3.70
CA ASN A 270 -4.25 9.61 -3.17
C ASN A 270 -4.05 10.16 -1.73
N PRO A 271 -3.08 11.08 -1.50
CA PRO A 271 -2.69 11.55 -0.17
C PRO A 271 -3.69 12.57 0.42
N MET A 272 -4.97 12.17 0.57
CA MET A 272 -6.06 13.06 1.01
C MET A 272 -6.11 13.28 2.53
N ILE A 273 -5.49 12.38 3.29
CA ILE A 273 -5.47 12.42 4.75
C ILE A 273 -4.48 13.49 5.20
N LYS A 274 -4.97 14.50 5.90
CA LYS A 274 -4.11 15.55 6.47
C LYS A 274 -3.36 15.01 7.69
N VAL A 275 -2.19 15.58 7.98
CA VAL A 275 -1.39 15.27 9.18
C VAL A 275 -2.21 15.29 10.47
N ALA A 276 -3.12 16.26 10.63
CA ALA A 276 -4.00 16.34 11.79
C ALA A 276 -4.89 15.09 11.96
N GLN A 277 -5.43 14.57 10.86
CA GLN A 277 -6.21 13.32 10.86
C GLN A 277 -5.31 12.11 11.09
N ALA A 278 -4.08 12.13 10.57
CA ALA A 278 -3.10 11.09 10.85
C ALA A 278 -2.80 10.99 12.34
N ILE A 279 -2.56 12.12 13.01
CA ILE A 279 -2.34 12.17 14.47
C ILE A 279 -3.53 11.60 15.26
N SER A 280 -4.77 11.90 14.86
CA SER A 280 -5.94 11.40 15.58
C SER A 280 -6.22 9.92 15.33
N SER A 281 -5.95 9.44 14.10
CA SER A 281 -6.49 8.16 13.62
C SER A 281 -5.44 7.10 13.31
N HIS A 282 -4.13 7.36 13.53
CA HIS A 282 -3.07 6.40 13.23
C HIS A 282 -3.30 5.00 13.82
N HIS A 283 -3.92 4.95 15.02
CA HIS A 283 -4.23 3.70 15.72
C HIS A 283 -5.15 2.76 14.94
N GLN A 284 -5.84 3.26 13.90
CA GLN A 284 -6.76 2.50 13.05
C GLN A 284 -6.05 1.85 11.85
N TRP A 285 -4.85 2.28 11.49
CA TRP A 285 -4.15 1.86 10.26
C TRP A 285 -3.07 0.83 10.57
N THR A 286 -3.55 -0.34 10.95
CA THR A 286 -2.73 -1.47 11.42
C THR A 286 -2.71 -2.58 10.37
N TYR A 287 -1.80 -3.52 10.52
CA TYR A 287 -1.75 -4.74 9.69
C TYR A 287 -3.07 -5.52 9.79
N SER A 288 -3.70 -5.55 10.98
CA SER A 288 -4.96 -6.26 11.20
C SER A 288 -6.16 -5.67 10.45
N THR A 289 -6.07 -4.42 10.00
CA THR A 289 -7.09 -3.73 9.20
C THR A 289 -6.71 -3.64 7.73
N CYS A 290 -5.54 -4.19 7.35
CA CYS A 290 -5.06 -4.21 5.98
C CYS A 290 -5.94 -5.12 5.12
N SER A 291 -6.31 -4.67 3.91
CA SER A 291 -7.02 -5.54 2.97
C SER A 291 -6.13 -6.71 2.55
N PRO A 292 -6.70 -7.88 2.22
CA PRO A 292 -5.92 -9.06 1.82
C PRO A 292 -4.95 -8.78 0.67
N TRP A 293 -5.39 -8.01 -0.33
CA TRP A 293 -4.56 -7.66 -1.48
C TRP A 293 -3.39 -6.74 -1.14
N LEU A 294 -3.64 -5.71 -0.33
CA LEU A 294 -2.58 -4.77 0.06
C LEU A 294 -1.58 -5.46 0.99
N CYS A 295 -2.08 -6.33 1.88
CA CYS A 295 -1.28 -7.19 2.74
C CYS A 295 -0.34 -8.08 1.92
N GLU A 296 -0.88 -8.86 0.96
CA GLU A 296 -0.06 -9.72 0.10
C GLU A 296 0.93 -8.89 -0.72
N SER A 297 0.51 -7.73 -1.23
CA SER A 297 1.37 -6.83 -2.00
C SER A 297 2.57 -6.34 -1.18
N PHE A 298 2.33 -5.90 0.06
CA PHE A 298 3.40 -5.49 0.95
C PHE A 298 4.29 -6.66 1.40
N GLU A 299 3.73 -7.85 1.61
CA GLU A 299 4.55 -9.04 1.90
C GLU A 299 5.50 -9.35 0.73
N LYS A 300 5.01 -9.25 -0.52
CA LYS A 300 5.88 -9.41 -1.70
C LYS A 300 6.91 -8.30 -1.84
N VAL A 301 6.59 -7.07 -1.47
CA VAL A 301 7.59 -5.99 -1.38
C VAL A 301 8.69 -6.35 -0.37
N LEU A 302 8.33 -6.86 0.80
CA LEU A 302 9.27 -7.26 1.85
C LEU A 302 10.07 -8.53 1.52
N GLU A 303 9.60 -9.37 0.60
CA GLU A 303 10.36 -10.50 0.04
C GLU A 303 11.47 -10.03 -0.92
N VAL A 304 11.21 -8.97 -1.70
CA VAL A 304 12.19 -8.42 -2.67
C VAL A 304 13.19 -7.49 -1.99
N LEU A 305 12.71 -6.64 -1.09
CA LEU A 305 13.51 -5.57 -0.48
C LEU A 305 14.18 -6.04 0.82
N LYS A 306 15.42 -5.62 1.03
CA LYS A 306 16.16 -5.83 2.28
C LYS A 306 15.50 -5.05 3.41
N THR A 307 15.57 -5.59 4.62
CA THR A 307 15.04 -4.92 5.80
C THR A 307 15.68 -3.53 5.99
N GLU A 308 16.99 -3.40 5.78
CA GLU A 308 17.72 -2.16 6.02
C GLU A 308 17.40 -1.04 5.01
N GLU A 309 17.07 -1.38 3.77
CA GLU A 309 16.80 -0.36 2.73
C GLU A 309 15.40 0.26 2.84
N ILE A 310 14.46 -0.40 3.51
CA ILE A 310 13.11 0.14 3.75
C ILE A 310 13.17 1.51 4.42
N ARG A 311 14.11 1.70 5.35
CA ARG A 311 14.34 2.99 6.01
C ARG A 311 14.63 4.09 4.99
N ASP A 312 15.55 3.84 4.07
CA ASP A 312 16.01 4.84 3.12
C ASP A 312 14.90 5.17 2.10
N ILE A 313 14.09 4.18 1.72
CA ILE A 313 12.91 4.38 0.86
C ILE A 313 11.85 5.24 1.59
N LEU A 314 11.52 4.92 2.85
CA LEU A 314 10.58 5.71 3.64
C LEU A 314 11.07 7.16 3.81
N HIS A 315 12.36 7.33 4.10
CA HIS A 315 12.97 8.65 4.25
C HIS A 315 12.87 9.48 2.97
N GLN A 316 13.28 8.93 1.82
CA GLN A 316 13.20 9.62 0.53
C GLN A 316 11.76 9.93 0.13
N THR A 317 10.83 9.02 0.43
CA THR A 317 9.40 9.22 0.12
C THR A 317 8.82 10.37 0.93
N LEU A 318 9.06 10.38 2.25
CA LEU A 318 8.59 11.43 3.17
C LEU A 318 9.21 12.80 2.89
N GLN A 319 10.42 12.86 2.34
CA GLN A 319 11.07 14.13 1.96
C GLN A 319 10.61 14.68 0.61
N GLY A 320 10.25 13.82 -0.34
CA GLY A 320 9.98 14.22 -1.72
C GLY A 320 8.52 14.38 -2.08
N HIS A 321 7.60 13.79 -1.31
CA HIS A 321 6.20 13.62 -1.73
C HIS A 321 5.22 13.72 -0.56
N GLU A 322 3.98 14.12 -0.86
CA GLU A 322 2.86 13.92 0.05
C GLU A 322 2.51 12.43 0.08
N VAL A 323 2.38 11.89 1.30
CA VAL A 323 2.14 10.46 1.53
C VAL A 323 0.69 10.19 1.90
N ASN A 324 0.21 9.02 1.49
CA ASN A 324 -1.00 8.45 2.03
C ASN A 324 -0.70 7.84 3.41
N TRP A 325 -1.02 8.59 4.46
CA TRP A 325 -0.74 8.17 5.84
C TRP A 325 -1.37 6.84 6.24
N CYS A 326 -2.54 6.49 5.70
CA CYS A 326 -3.17 5.20 5.96
C CYS A 326 -2.29 4.08 5.40
N ILE A 327 -1.96 4.15 4.11
CA ILE A 327 -1.16 3.13 3.43
C ILE A 327 0.25 3.04 4.02
N LEU A 328 0.88 4.18 4.31
CA LEU A 328 2.21 4.24 4.91
C LEU A 328 2.23 3.60 6.31
N LEU A 329 1.28 3.93 7.17
CA LEU A 329 1.25 3.38 8.52
C LEU A 329 0.83 1.91 8.54
N THR A 330 -0.05 1.47 7.63
CA THR A 330 -0.34 0.05 7.42
C THR A 330 0.90 -0.72 6.94
N PHE A 331 1.69 -0.15 6.02
CA PHE A 331 2.96 -0.75 5.60
C PHE A 331 3.96 -0.84 6.76
N VAL A 332 4.14 0.25 7.52
CA VAL A 332 5.04 0.28 8.68
C VAL A 332 4.61 -0.75 9.72
N SER A 333 3.30 -0.89 9.99
CA SER A 333 2.76 -1.90 10.89
C SER A 333 3.14 -3.32 10.44
N LEU A 334 2.90 -3.67 9.17
CA LEU A 334 3.33 -4.96 8.63
C LEU A 334 4.85 -5.15 8.80
N TYR A 335 5.64 -4.16 8.40
CA TYR A 335 7.10 -4.22 8.41
C TYR A 335 7.66 -4.51 9.81
N VAL A 336 7.22 -3.77 10.84
CA VAL A 336 7.69 -3.97 12.22
C VAL A 336 7.15 -5.24 12.88
N THR A 337 6.05 -5.77 12.38
CA THR A 337 5.45 -7.03 12.87
C THR A 337 6.10 -8.25 12.23
N ARG A 338 6.47 -8.17 10.94
CA ARG A 338 7.05 -9.30 10.19
C ARG A 338 8.55 -9.46 10.38
N HIS A 339 9.27 -8.36 10.65
CA HIS A 339 10.73 -8.41 10.75
C HIS A 339 11.22 -8.01 12.15
N ILE A 340 11.85 -8.96 12.84
CA ILE A 340 12.40 -8.77 14.20
C ILE A 340 13.39 -7.59 14.34
N ARG A 341 14.11 -7.25 13.26
CA ARG A 341 15.08 -6.13 13.24
C ARG A 341 14.44 -4.78 12.92
N ALA A 342 13.24 -4.77 12.34
CA ALA A 342 12.58 -3.55 11.87
C ALA A 342 12.32 -2.52 12.97
N PRO A 343 11.86 -2.88 14.19
CA PRO A 343 11.68 -1.90 15.27
C PRO A 343 12.96 -1.12 15.62
N GLY A 344 14.12 -1.79 15.60
CA GLY A 344 15.42 -1.16 15.83
C GLY A 344 15.82 -0.20 14.72
N ILE A 345 15.66 -0.62 13.46
CA ILE A 345 15.93 0.23 12.28
C ILE A 345 15.02 1.45 12.26
N MET A 346 13.73 1.27 12.59
CA MET A 346 12.78 2.37 12.65
C MET A 346 13.06 3.32 13.83
N LYS A 347 13.61 2.81 14.94
CA LYS A 347 14.08 3.67 16.03
C LYS A 347 15.21 4.59 15.55
N GLU A 348 16.22 4.06 14.87
CA GLU A 348 17.32 4.87 14.28
C GLU A 348 16.78 5.89 13.26
N PHE A 349 15.75 5.51 12.50
CA PHE A 349 15.07 6.40 11.58
C PHE A 349 14.38 7.56 12.31
N ILE A 350 13.62 7.27 13.36
CA ILE A 350 12.97 8.29 14.20
C ILE A 350 14.01 9.22 14.82
N GLU A 351 15.13 8.70 15.31
CA GLU A 351 16.24 9.51 15.84
C GLU A 351 16.83 10.44 14.77
N SER A 352 16.95 9.97 13.53
CA SER A 352 17.39 10.78 12.38
C SER A 352 16.39 11.88 12.06
N LEU A 353 15.09 11.58 12.08
CA LEU A 353 14.02 12.57 11.90
C LEU A 353 14.02 13.62 13.02
N LEU A 354 14.21 13.21 14.28
CA LEU A 354 14.32 14.14 15.41
C LEU A 354 15.54 15.05 15.25
N HIS A 355 16.70 14.50 14.89
CA HIS A 355 17.89 15.30 14.63
C HIS A 355 17.62 16.37 13.56
N LEU A 356 17.14 15.96 12.39
CA LEU A 356 16.83 16.87 11.28
C LEU A 356 15.72 17.88 11.63
N ALA A 357 14.73 17.48 12.43
CA ALA A 357 13.66 18.35 12.89
C ALA A 357 14.19 19.49 13.77
N PHE A 358 15.06 19.19 14.73
CA PHE A 358 15.57 20.19 15.67
C PHE A 358 16.75 21.01 15.12
N GLU A 359 17.55 20.43 14.24
CA GLU A 359 18.59 21.15 13.50
C GLU A 359 17.98 22.22 12.58
N ASN A 360 16.93 21.88 11.84
CA ASN A 360 16.31 22.75 10.83
C ASN A 360 15.02 23.43 11.29
N LEU A 361 14.55 23.16 12.51
CA LEU A 361 13.19 23.52 12.98
C LEU A 361 12.08 23.06 12.02
N SER A 362 12.25 21.85 11.44
CA SER A 362 11.30 21.26 10.50
C SER A 362 10.14 20.60 11.23
N VAL A 363 8.94 21.17 11.07
CA VAL A 363 7.69 20.61 11.62
C VAL A 363 7.34 19.28 10.96
N GLU A 364 7.62 19.13 9.66
CA GLU A 364 7.35 17.91 8.89
C GLU A 364 8.11 16.70 9.45
N ASN A 365 9.41 16.86 9.69
CA ASN A 365 10.23 15.81 10.31
C ASN A 365 9.77 15.49 11.74
N LEU A 366 9.37 16.52 12.50
CA LEU A 366 8.90 16.35 13.87
C LEU A 366 7.57 15.59 13.93
N VAL A 367 6.62 15.92 13.05
CA VAL A 367 5.36 15.20 12.86
C VAL A 367 5.65 13.73 12.54
N CYS A 368 6.51 13.46 11.56
CA CYS A 368 6.84 12.09 11.16
C CYS A 368 7.42 11.29 12.33
N ALA A 369 8.36 11.87 13.06
CA ALA A 369 9.00 11.24 14.22
C ALA A 369 7.98 10.86 15.30
N PHE A 370 7.09 11.79 15.67
CA PHE A 370 6.06 11.55 16.68
C PHE A 370 5.04 10.50 16.21
N LEU A 371 4.58 10.59 14.96
CA LEU A 371 3.60 9.67 14.41
C LEU A 371 4.16 8.24 14.33
N LEU A 372 5.38 8.07 13.82
CA LEU A 372 6.04 6.77 13.74
C LEU A 372 6.33 6.19 15.12
N ALA A 373 6.81 7.00 16.08
CA ALA A 373 7.07 6.52 17.44
C ALA A 373 5.80 5.99 18.10
N ARG A 374 4.68 6.70 17.96
CA ARG A 374 3.36 6.28 18.47
C ARG A 374 2.82 5.05 17.76
N HIS A 375 3.07 4.94 16.46
CA HIS A 375 2.58 3.82 15.67
C HIS A 375 3.35 2.53 15.96
N ILE A 376 4.68 2.59 16.00
CA ILE A 376 5.52 1.41 16.24
C ILE A 376 5.38 0.92 17.67
N GLU A 377 5.22 1.83 18.63
CA GLU A 377 4.87 1.46 20.01
C GLU A 377 3.62 0.59 20.08
N GLN A 378 2.58 0.95 19.33
CA GLN A 378 1.34 0.19 19.29
C GLN A 378 1.52 -1.19 18.63
N GLU A 379 2.28 -1.26 17.54
CA GLU A 379 2.38 -2.47 16.72
C GLU A 379 3.50 -3.43 17.19
N SER A 380 4.48 -2.95 17.95
CA SER A 380 5.64 -3.74 18.40
C SER A 380 6.08 -3.40 19.83
N PRO A 381 5.18 -3.43 20.84
CA PRO A 381 5.49 -3.05 22.22
C PRO A 381 6.59 -3.91 22.88
N GLN A 382 6.83 -5.11 22.37
CA GLN A 382 7.87 -6.01 22.85
C GLN A 382 9.29 -5.61 22.41
N TYR A 383 9.43 -4.81 21.35
CA TYR A 383 10.72 -4.39 20.79
C TYR A 383 10.92 -2.87 20.76
N PHE A 384 9.84 -2.09 20.88
CA PHE A 384 9.88 -0.63 20.91
C PHE A 384 9.40 -0.11 22.28
N PRO A 385 10.06 0.92 22.86
CA PRO A 385 9.64 1.46 24.15
C PRO A 385 8.23 2.06 24.09
N SER A 386 7.52 2.04 25.23
CA SER A 386 6.24 2.76 25.36
C SER A 386 6.40 4.23 24.98
N TYR A 387 5.34 4.88 24.51
CA TYR A 387 5.43 6.29 24.09
C TYR A 387 5.91 7.18 25.23
N GLY A 388 5.49 6.89 26.47
CA GLY A 388 5.96 7.59 27.65
C GLY A 388 7.47 7.47 27.88
N SER A 389 8.00 6.25 27.79
CA SER A 389 9.45 6.00 27.92
C SER A 389 10.24 6.63 26.76
N TRP A 390 9.72 6.54 25.54
CA TRP A 390 10.30 7.19 24.36
C TRP A 390 10.36 8.71 24.54
N PHE A 391 9.23 9.33 24.89
CA PHE A 391 9.14 10.79 25.05
C PHE A 391 10.06 11.30 26.17
N GLU A 392 10.08 10.62 27.32
CA GLU A 392 10.97 10.96 28.44
C GLU A 392 12.45 10.79 28.05
N ASN A 393 12.79 9.74 27.29
CA ASN A 393 14.17 9.51 26.85
C ASN A 393 14.70 10.65 25.97
N TYR A 394 13.92 11.15 25.01
CA TYR A 394 14.38 12.18 24.07
C TYR A 394 14.05 13.62 24.46
N PHE A 395 13.24 13.84 25.49
CA PHE A 395 12.86 15.19 25.92
C PHE A 395 13.00 15.43 27.42
N GLY A 396 12.97 14.40 28.28
CA GLY A 396 12.86 14.52 29.73
C GLY A 396 14.16 14.81 30.49
N PHE A 397 15.33 14.61 29.87
CA PHE A 397 16.63 14.79 30.54
C PHE A 397 17.55 15.76 29.81
N SER A 398 18.36 16.50 30.56
CA SER A 398 19.28 17.51 30.02
C SER A 398 20.33 16.94 29.07
N GLY A 399 20.74 15.68 29.28
CA GLY A 399 21.81 15.04 28.50
C GLY A 399 21.33 14.43 27.19
N THR A 400 20.02 14.24 27.01
CA THR A 400 19.45 13.53 25.85
C THR A 400 18.44 14.38 25.07
N THR A 401 18.02 15.51 25.62
CA THR A 401 16.97 16.32 25.02
C THR A 401 17.40 17.04 23.74
N TYR A 402 16.61 16.89 22.67
CA TYR A 402 16.74 17.72 21.47
C TYR A 402 16.27 19.17 21.70
N ALA A 403 15.48 19.40 22.75
CA ALA A 403 14.90 20.69 23.12
C ALA A 403 15.74 21.45 24.17
N SER A 404 17.07 21.39 24.06
CA SER A 404 18.01 21.88 25.10
C SER A 404 18.13 23.41 25.21
N THR A 405 17.68 24.17 24.21
CA THR A 405 17.76 25.63 24.17
C THR A 405 16.38 26.26 24.28
N ALA A 406 16.30 27.54 24.67
CA ALA A 406 15.02 28.25 24.67
C ALA A 406 14.32 28.24 23.29
N LYS A 407 15.10 28.31 22.20
CA LYS A 407 14.61 28.27 20.81
C LYS A 407 14.05 26.90 20.46
N THR A 408 14.82 25.83 20.66
CA THR A 408 14.39 24.46 20.35
C THR A 408 13.26 23.99 21.27
N PHE A 409 13.25 24.43 22.53
CA PHE A 409 12.13 24.21 23.43
C PHE A 409 10.85 24.93 22.97
N ALA A 410 10.93 26.20 22.58
CA ALA A 410 9.78 26.93 22.05
C ALA A 410 9.24 26.27 20.77
N PHE A 411 10.12 25.75 19.91
CA PHE A 411 9.74 24.96 18.73
C PHE A 411 8.97 23.69 19.10
N LEU A 412 9.50 22.87 20.02
CA LEU A 412 8.79 21.68 20.52
C LEU A 412 7.43 22.04 21.11
N LEU A 413 7.38 23.08 21.96
CA LEU A 413 6.14 23.47 22.64
C LEU A 413 5.10 24.03 21.67
N LYS A 414 5.53 24.77 20.65
CA LYS A 414 4.64 25.20 19.56
C LYS A 414 4.03 23.99 18.85
N PHE A 415 4.87 23.03 18.46
CA PHE A 415 4.40 21.79 17.83
C PHE A 415 3.40 21.03 18.73
N LEU A 416 3.74 20.79 20.00
CA LEU A 416 2.85 20.11 20.95
C LEU A 416 1.54 20.86 21.17
N THR A 417 1.56 22.19 21.13
CA THR A 417 0.38 23.06 21.24
C THR A 417 -0.51 22.92 20.01
N ASP A 418 0.07 22.97 18.81
CA ASP A 418 -0.63 22.92 17.53
C ASP A 418 -1.37 21.58 17.33
N ILE A 419 -0.86 20.48 17.90
CA ILE A 419 -1.47 19.14 17.78
C ILE A 419 -2.55 18.84 18.83
N VAL A 420 -2.67 19.63 19.92
CA VAL A 420 -3.65 19.37 21.01
C VAL A 420 -5.08 19.13 20.54
N PRO A 421 -5.63 19.86 19.55
CA PRO A 421 -7.01 19.61 19.09
C PRO A 421 -7.24 18.18 18.57
N PHE A 422 -6.20 17.56 18.02
CA PHE A 422 -6.24 16.26 17.36
C PHE A 422 -5.62 15.14 18.21
N GLU A 423 -4.96 15.48 19.30
CA GLU A 423 -4.15 14.57 20.11
C GLU A 423 -5.03 13.61 20.95
N PRO A 424 -4.86 12.29 20.83
CA PRO A 424 -5.53 11.31 21.69
C PRO A 424 -5.23 11.51 23.18
N THR A 425 -6.21 11.19 24.04
CA THR A 425 -6.12 11.41 25.50
C THR A 425 -4.92 10.70 26.14
N LYS A 426 -4.55 9.51 25.64
CA LYS A 426 -3.39 8.74 26.15
C LYS A 426 -2.08 9.50 25.99
N TYR A 427 -1.88 10.21 24.89
CA TYR A 427 -0.65 10.93 24.61
C TYR A 427 -0.61 12.30 25.31
N LEU A 428 -1.74 13.00 25.40
CA LEU A 428 -1.86 14.20 26.25
C LEU A 428 -1.48 13.91 27.70
N LYS A 429 -1.93 12.78 28.26
CA LYS A 429 -1.56 12.35 29.62
C LYS A 429 -0.06 12.13 29.77
N VAL A 430 0.58 11.51 28.79
CA VAL A 430 2.04 11.30 28.78
C VAL A 430 2.78 12.63 28.83
N HIS A 431 2.42 13.61 27.99
CA HIS A 431 3.10 14.92 27.98
C HIS A 431 3.03 15.63 29.33
N LEU A 432 1.93 15.45 30.07
CA LEU A 432 1.75 16.01 31.42
C LEU A 432 2.50 15.23 32.50
N GLN A 433 2.56 13.91 32.40
CA GLN A 433 3.21 13.02 33.37
C GLN A 433 4.73 13.00 33.22
N LYS A 434 5.23 13.21 32.00
CA LYS A 434 6.63 13.14 31.61
C LYS A 434 7.06 14.49 31.01
N PRO A 435 7.14 15.56 31.82
CA PRO A 435 7.41 16.90 31.32
C PRO A 435 8.78 16.97 30.62
N PRO A 436 8.90 17.67 29.48
CA PRO A 436 10.20 17.93 28.85
C PRO A 436 11.14 18.67 29.81
N TYR A 437 12.42 18.34 29.76
CA TYR A 437 13.48 19.09 30.39
C TYR A 437 13.44 20.54 29.91
N MET A 438 13.42 21.48 30.86
CA MET A 438 13.24 22.89 30.57
C MET A 438 14.18 23.76 31.44
N THR A 439 14.69 24.83 30.85
CA THR A 439 15.40 25.86 31.60
C THR A 439 14.41 26.75 32.35
N ALA A 440 14.87 27.49 33.37
CA ALA A 440 14.02 28.40 34.13
C ALA A 440 13.27 29.42 33.26
N LYS A 441 13.87 29.86 32.15
CA LYS A 441 13.29 30.84 31.22
C LYS A 441 12.14 30.27 30.36
N SER A 442 12.13 28.96 30.15
CA SER A 442 11.13 28.28 29.30
C SER A 442 9.91 27.80 30.07
N ARG A 443 9.90 27.95 31.40
CA ARG A 443 8.85 27.42 32.28
C ARG A 443 7.46 27.95 31.95
N ILE A 444 7.37 29.22 31.55
CA ILE A 444 6.10 29.88 31.23
C ILE A 444 5.41 29.18 30.05
N LEU A 445 6.16 28.90 28.96
CA LEU A 445 5.63 28.21 27.78
C LEU A 445 5.05 26.83 28.13
N PHE A 446 5.69 26.10 29.03
CA PHE A 446 5.20 24.80 29.47
C PHE A 446 3.95 24.91 30.35
N LEU A 447 3.83 25.96 31.16
CA LEU A 447 2.62 26.21 31.95
C LEU A 447 1.42 26.53 31.06
N ASP A 448 1.60 27.34 30.02
CA ASP A 448 0.56 27.66 29.04
C ASP A 448 0.08 26.38 28.33
N TYR A 449 1.03 25.57 27.84
CA TYR A 449 0.74 24.26 27.26
C TYR A 449 0.01 23.33 28.24
N THR A 450 0.47 23.26 29.49
CA THR A 450 -0.15 22.42 30.54
C THR A 450 -1.59 22.82 30.78
N SER A 451 -1.89 24.12 30.79
CA SER A 451 -3.25 24.63 30.93
C SER A 451 -4.11 24.16 29.76
N LEU A 452 -3.64 24.35 28.52
CA LEU A 452 -4.36 23.95 27.31
C LEU A 452 -4.62 22.43 27.27
N ALA A 453 -3.61 21.61 27.54
CA ALA A 453 -3.74 20.15 27.54
C ALA A 453 -4.72 19.66 28.62
N LYS A 454 -4.71 20.27 29.81
CA LYS A 454 -5.68 19.95 30.88
C LYS A 454 -7.10 20.34 30.52
N THR A 455 -7.30 21.53 29.93
CA THR A 455 -8.61 21.96 29.42
C THR A 455 -9.10 20.97 28.35
N ARG A 456 -8.26 20.59 27.39
CA ARG A 456 -8.63 19.60 26.38
C ARG A 456 -9.03 18.26 26.98
N LEU A 457 -8.31 17.77 27.98
CA LEU A 457 -8.66 16.53 28.69
C LEU A 457 -10.00 16.64 29.44
N GLN A 458 -10.34 17.82 29.96
CA GLN A 458 -11.66 18.07 30.57
C GLN A 458 -12.76 18.09 29.50
N ASP A 459 -12.53 18.75 28.36
CA ASP A 459 -13.50 18.86 27.27
C ASP A 459 -13.83 17.52 26.63
N LEU A 460 -12.84 16.63 26.50
CA LEU A 460 -13.02 15.32 25.88
C LEU A 460 -13.94 14.40 26.72
N ASN A 461 -14.08 14.65 28.03
CA ASN A 461 -15.06 14.05 28.94
C ASN A 461 -15.33 12.54 28.74
N GLU A 462 -14.33 11.79 28.26
CA GLU A 462 -14.51 10.38 27.93
C GLU A 462 -14.60 9.58 29.23
N PRO A 463 -15.67 8.78 29.44
CA PRO A 463 -15.59 7.70 30.41
C PRO A 463 -14.44 6.80 29.98
N THR A 464 -13.65 6.35 30.95
CA THR A 464 -12.38 5.62 30.81
C THR A 464 -12.49 4.27 30.08
N HIS A 465 -13.07 4.20 28.89
CA HIS A 465 -13.55 2.96 28.28
C HIS A 465 -13.36 2.88 26.76
N TYR A 466 -12.25 3.37 26.20
CA TYR A 466 -11.71 2.81 24.95
C TYR A 466 -10.18 2.78 25.00
N CYS A 467 -9.64 1.91 25.86
CA CYS A 467 -8.26 1.43 25.74
C CYS A 467 -8.26 0.22 24.78
N SER A 468 -7.25 0.10 23.93
CA SER A 468 -7.12 -1.00 22.96
C SER A 468 -7.30 -2.36 23.64
N MET A 469 -7.89 -3.32 22.93
CA MET A 469 -8.25 -4.63 23.47
C MET A 469 -7.04 -5.36 24.10
N ALA A 470 -5.82 -5.11 23.62
CA ALA A 470 -4.57 -5.68 24.15
C ALA A 470 -4.18 -5.15 25.54
N HIS A 471 -4.31 -3.84 25.81
CA HIS A 471 -4.01 -3.29 27.13
C HIS A 471 -5.06 -3.65 28.19
N ARG A 472 -6.26 -4.06 27.77
CA ARG A 472 -7.29 -4.56 28.69
C ARG A 472 -6.89 -5.92 29.25
N GLU A 473 -6.31 -6.82 28.45
CA GLU A 473 -5.93 -8.16 28.91
C GLU A 473 -4.75 -8.14 29.88
N GLU A 474 -3.68 -7.39 29.59
CA GLU A 474 -2.52 -7.29 30.51
C GLU A 474 -2.89 -6.62 31.84
N HIS A 475 -3.57 -5.47 31.80
CA HIS A 475 -3.99 -4.78 33.02
C HIS A 475 -5.06 -5.57 33.79
N PHE A 476 -5.93 -6.31 33.10
CA PHE A 476 -6.90 -7.18 33.75
C PHE A 476 -6.21 -8.37 34.43
N GLU A 477 -5.21 -8.98 33.79
CA GLU A 477 -4.47 -10.10 34.36
C GLU A 477 -3.62 -9.67 35.56
N GLU A 478 -3.06 -8.46 35.54
CA GLU A 478 -2.37 -7.86 36.70
C GLU A 478 -3.33 -7.66 37.89
N VAL A 479 -4.51 -7.07 37.65
CA VAL A 479 -5.53 -6.88 38.69
C VAL A 479 -6.04 -8.23 39.21
N ARG A 480 -6.18 -9.22 38.33
CA ARG A 480 -6.58 -10.59 38.69
C ARG A 480 -5.53 -11.26 39.57
N ALA A 481 -4.25 -11.17 39.22
CA ALA A 481 -3.15 -11.73 40.01
C ALA A 481 -3.06 -11.10 41.41
N ASP A 482 -3.27 -9.78 41.52
CA ASP A 482 -3.32 -9.08 42.81
C ASP A 482 -4.50 -9.56 43.68
N ILE A 483 -5.67 -9.78 43.08
CA ILE A 483 -6.84 -10.32 43.78
C ILE A 483 -6.58 -11.77 44.23
N VAL A 484 -5.95 -12.61 43.42
CA VAL A 484 -5.57 -13.99 43.82
C VAL A 484 -4.68 -13.97 45.05
N LYS A 485 -3.65 -13.11 45.08
CA LYS A 485 -2.77 -12.96 46.24
C LYS A 485 -3.52 -12.52 47.50
N ILE A 486 -4.52 -11.64 47.34
CA ILE A 486 -5.40 -11.21 48.44
C ILE A 486 -6.28 -12.37 48.92
N LEU A 487 -6.82 -13.17 48.01
CA LEU A 487 -7.63 -14.36 48.34
C LEU A 487 -6.81 -15.44 49.04
N ASP A 488 -5.56 -15.68 48.61
CA ASP A 488 -4.63 -16.60 49.29
C ASP A 488 -4.26 -16.12 50.70
N THR A 489 -4.01 -14.83 50.85
CA THR A 489 -3.75 -14.21 52.16
C THR A 489 -4.96 -14.33 53.07
N TYR A 490 -6.17 -14.12 52.53
CA TYR A 490 -7.41 -14.26 53.28
C TYR A 490 -7.67 -15.73 53.67
N ARG A 491 -7.42 -16.67 52.76
CA ARG A 491 -7.57 -18.12 53.00
C ARG A 491 -6.64 -18.62 54.10
N SER A 492 -5.41 -18.13 54.15
CA SER A 492 -4.41 -18.53 55.15
C SER A 492 -4.61 -17.86 56.51
N THR A 493 -5.12 -16.62 56.56
CA THR A 493 -5.20 -15.84 57.81
C THR A 493 -6.62 -15.69 58.38
N GLY A 494 -7.66 -15.92 57.56
CA GLY A 494 -9.05 -15.71 57.92
C GLY A 494 -9.42 -14.23 58.20
N LYS A 495 -8.52 -13.29 57.92
CA LYS A 495 -8.70 -11.85 58.21
C LYS A 495 -8.57 -11.05 56.93
N VAL A 496 -9.40 -10.00 56.80
CA VAL A 496 -9.33 -9.07 55.66
C VAL A 496 -7.94 -8.42 55.62
N PRO A 497 -7.16 -8.55 54.53
CA PRO A 497 -5.84 -7.94 54.45
C PRO A 497 -5.91 -6.41 54.56
N LYS A 498 -4.98 -5.83 55.32
CA LYS A 498 -4.91 -4.37 55.52
C LYS A 498 -4.80 -3.60 54.20
N SER A 499 -4.09 -4.18 53.22
CA SER A 499 -3.94 -3.64 51.87
C SER A 499 -5.27 -3.40 51.17
N VAL A 500 -6.29 -4.25 51.39
CA VAL A 500 -7.64 -4.09 50.81
C VAL A 500 -8.37 -2.91 51.44
N ILE A 501 -8.25 -2.75 52.76
CA ILE A 501 -8.86 -1.63 53.49
C ILE A 501 -8.19 -0.30 53.11
N GLU A 502 -6.87 -0.28 53.04
CA GLU A 502 -6.06 0.86 52.60
C GLU A 502 -6.38 1.24 51.15
N MET A 503 -6.52 0.26 50.26
CA MET A 503 -6.93 0.49 48.86
C MET A 503 -8.31 1.15 48.79
N GLY A 504 -9.27 0.69 49.59
CA GLY A 504 -10.60 1.29 49.69
C GLY A 504 -10.66 2.68 50.36
N ILE A 505 -9.55 3.18 50.92
CA ILE A 505 -9.46 4.52 51.55
C ILE A 505 -8.60 5.45 50.69
N PHE A 506 -7.38 5.02 50.35
CA PHE A 506 -6.36 5.84 49.69
C PHE A 506 -6.37 5.72 48.17
N LYS A 507 -6.93 4.63 47.61
CA LYS A 507 -7.02 4.36 46.17
C LYS A 507 -8.46 4.17 45.71
N LYS A 508 -9.37 5.02 46.20
CA LYS A 508 -10.82 4.90 45.98
C LYS A 508 -11.25 4.74 44.51
N PRO A 509 -10.67 5.46 43.52
CA PRO A 509 -11.00 5.26 42.11
C PRO A 509 -10.65 3.85 41.61
N TYR A 510 -9.43 3.37 41.89
CA TYR A 510 -8.98 2.01 41.57
C TYR A 510 -9.85 0.94 42.25
N TYR A 511 -10.15 1.15 43.53
CA TYR A 511 -10.95 0.20 44.31
C TYR A 511 -12.35 0.00 43.74
N ILE A 512 -13.02 1.09 43.33
CA ILE A 512 -14.39 1.06 42.82
C ILE A 512 -14.45 0.66 41.35
N GLN A 513 -13.50 1.09 40.53
CA GLN A 513 -13.56 0.90 39.07
C GLN A 513 -12.88 -0.38 38.58
N GLN A 514 -11.97 -0.97 39.36
CA GLN A 514 -11.16 -2.11 38.91
C GLN A 514 -11.21 -3.26 39.91
N PHE A 515 -10.85 -3.03 41.17
CA PHE A 515 -10.79 -4.11 42.17
C PHE A 515 -12.18 -4.73 42.45
N LEU A 516 -13.18 -3.91 42.79
CA LEU A 516 -14.53 -4.40 43.13
C LEU A 516 -15.23 -5.10 41.94
N PRO A 517 -15.27 -4.53 40.73
CA PRO A 517 -15.89 -5.20 39.59
C PRO A 517 -15.23 -6.55 39.29
N THR A 518 -13.89 -6.63 39.28
CA THR A 518 -13.18 -7.88 39.02
C THR A 518 -13.41 -8.91 40.13
N LEU A 519 -13.37 -8.51 41.41
CA LEU A 519 -13.63 -9.40 42.56
C LEU A 519 -15.06 -9.96 42.57
N LEU A 520 -16.05 -9.17 42.15
CA LEU A 520 -17.47 -9.56 42.17
C LEU A 520 -17.89 -10.33 40.91
N ASP A 521 -17.04 -10.39 39.90
CA ASP A 521 -17.26 -11.15 38.68
C ASP A 521 -17.12 -12.66 38.95
N ARG A 522 -18.06 -13.45 38.43
CA ARG A 522 -18.17 -14.88 38.65
C ARG A 522 -17.06 -15.66 37.98
N ASP A 523 -16.71 -15.28 36.76
CA ASP A 523 -15.88 -16.09 35.87
C ASP A 523 -14.39 -16.01 36.22
N ASN A 524 -13.99 -15.02 37.03
CA ASN A 524 -12.58 -14.67 37.23
C ASN A 524 -11.85 -15.53 38.28
N PHE A 525 -12.57 -16.27 39.13
CA PHE A 525 -11.99 -16.95 40.31
C PHE A 525 -12.71 -18.25 40.73
N SER A 526 -13.03 -19.14 39.77
CA SER A 526 -13.72 -20.42 40.04
C SER A 526 -13.11 -21.24 41.18
N ASP A 527 -11.78 -21.27 41.26
CA ASP A 527 -11.03 -22.07 42.24
C ASP A 527 -11.01 -21.46 43.66
N TYR A 528 -11.47 -20.20 43.80
CA TYR A 528 -11.45 -19.43 45.04
C TYR A 528 -12.84 -19.03 45.53
N ASN A 529 -13.91 -19.56 44.95
CA ASN A 529 -15.29 -19.19 45.23
C ASN A 529 -15.61 -19.12 46.74
N ALA A 530 -15.26 -20.15 47.52
CA ALA A 530 -15.55 -20.19 48.96
C ALA A 530 -14.81 -19.11 49.78
N ALA A 531 -13.58 -18.74 49.38
CA ALA A 531 -12.81 -17.68 50.02
C ALA A 531 -13.30 -16.28 49.57
N ARG A 532 -13.62 -16.14 48.28
CA ARG A 532 -14.17 -14.93 47.67
C ARG A 532 -15.48 -14.52 48.31
N GLU A 533 -16.41 -15.45 48.49
CA GLU A 533 -17.73 -15.20 49.09
C GLU A 533 -17.63 -14.69 50.53
N LYS A 534 -16.79 -15.33 51.34
CA LYS A 534 -16.54 -14.92 52.73
C LYS A 534 -15.87 -13.55 52.81
N LEU A 535 -14.91 -13.28 51.92
CA LEU A 535 -14.26 -11.97 51.83
C LEU A 535 -15.24 -10.87 51.41
N VAL A 536 -16.09 -11.12 50.42
CA VAL A 536 -17.10 -10.16 49.93
C VAL A 536 -18.14 -9.86 51.02
N ALA A 537 -18.60 -10.86 51.76
CA ALA A 537 -19.51 -10.68 52.90
C ALA A 537 -18.88 -9.83 54.02
N GLU A 538 -17.61 -10.06 54.33
CA GLU A 538 -16.90 -9.29 55.36
C GLU A 538 -16.61 -7.85 54.89
N LEU A 539 -16.29 -7.64 53.62
CA LEU A 539 -16.13 -6.30 53.04
C LEU A 539 -17.46 -5.53 52.98
N HIS A 540 -18.59 -6.21 52.74
CA HIS A 540 -19.92 -5.61 52.85
C HIS A 540 -20.23 -5.17 54.29
N ARG A 541 -19.94 -6.03 55.28
CA ARG A 541 -20.09 -5.70 56.71
C ARG A 541 -19.25 -4.49 57.12
N LEU A 542 -18.09 -4.29 56.49
CA LEU A 542 -17.20 -3.15 56.71
C LEU A 542 -17.59 -1.89 55.90
N GLY A 543 -18.71 -1.91 55.17
CA GLY A 543 -19.17 -0.80 54.32
C GLY A 543 -18.28 -0.53 53.11
N LYS A 544 -17.47 -1.51 52.69
CA LYS A 544 -16.55 -1.41 51.55
C LYS A 544 -17.15 -1.97 50.26
N VAL A 545 -18.18 -2.81 50.35
CA VAL A 545 -19.03 -3.17 49.21
C VAL A 545 -20.38 -2.46 49.35
N PRO A 546 -20.83 -1.66 48.37
CA PRO A 546 -22.17 -1.09 48.37
C PRO A 546 -23.26 -2.16 48.37
N GLY A 547 -24.35 -1.96 49.13
CA GLY A 547 -25.45 -2.93 49.27
C GLY A 547 -26.00 -3.43 47.93
N HIS A 548 -26.26 -2.54 46.97
CA HIS A 548 -26.77 -2.92 45.65
C HIS A 548 -25.82 -3.84 44.84
N LEU A 549 -24.50 -3.75 45.05
CA LEU A 549 -23.51 -4.64 44.42
C LEU A 549 -23.43 -5.98 45.15
N PHE A 550 -23.57 -5.96 46.47
CA PHE A 550 -23.64 -7.17 47.29
C PHE A 550 -24.91 -7.97 46.96
N ASP A 551 -26.07 -7.31 46.87
CA ASP A 551 -27.35 -7.93 46.52
C ASP A 551 -27.29 -8.56 45.12
N LYS A 552 -26.66 -7.90 44.15
CA LYS A 552 -26.42 -8.44 42.80
C LYS A 552 -25.51 -9.69 42.84
N PHE A 553 -24.46 -9.66 43.65
CA PHE A 553 -23.55 -10.79 43.83
C PHE A 553 -24.26 -12.00 44.49
N SER A 554 -25.05 -11.75 45.54
CA SER A 554 -25.80 -12.78 46.28
C SER A 554 -27.02 -13.32 45.54
N SER A 555 -27.78 -12.49 44.81
CA SER A 555 -28.94 -12.93 44.01
C SER A 555 -28.53 -13.84 42.84
N THR A 556 -27.31 -13.71 42.36
CA THR A 556 -26.77 -14.57 41.31
C THR A 556 -26.40 -15.97 41.85
N GLN A 557 -26.25 -16.17 43.17
CA GLN A 557 -25.97 -17.46 43.82
C GLN A 557 -27.19 -18.39 43.95
N THR A 558 -28.42 -17.91 43.81
CA THR A 558 -29.64 -18.71 44.02
C THR A 558 -30.21 -19.31 42.73
N ARG A 559 -29.40 -19.47 41.68
CA ARG A 559 -29.77 -20.12 40.42
C ARG A 559 -28.85 -21.28 40.09
#